data_AF-L9XEB3-F1
#
_entry.id   AF-L9XEB3-F1
#
_cell.length_a   1.000
_cell.length_b   1.000
_cell.length_c   1.000
_cell.angle_alpha   90.00
_cell.angle_beta   90.00
_cell.angle_gamma   90.00
#
_symmetry.space_group_name_H-M   'P 1'
#
loop_
_entity.id
_entity.type
_entity.pdbx_description
1 polymer ?
#
loop_
_entity_poly.entity_id
_entity_poly.type
_entity_poly.pdbx_seq_one_letter_code
_entity_poly.pdbx_strand_id
1 'polypeptide(L)'
;MHTTLKRLQKRDTSEWRIEDRFSHYQNALTDIVEKASRQAVEYARQFENPVLVMEDLTYIRERLDYGKYMNRRLHSWAFARLQGRIEDKATEAGIPVEYVNSAYTSQMCHSCHRIGRRDSQAEFRCPNDDCHVSTFQADINASANIARRIDPWGESVPLDKAERNDSSRDGRGCDTATTHREKSVPAQMTLTAFRESEPSASDD
;
A
#
# COMPACT_ATOMS: atom_id res chain seq x y z
N MET A 1 9.66 61.26 2.99
CA MET A 1 8.55 60.27 3.12
C MET A 1 8.92 58.99 2.37
N HIS A 2 9.77 58.13 2.95
CA HIS A 2 10.40 57.01 2.23
C HIS A 2 10.45 55.72 3.08
N THR A 3 9.61 55.64 4.11
CA THR A 3 9.64 54.59 5.14
C THR A 3 8.57 53.53 4.90
N THR A 4 7.41 53.89 4.35
CA THR A 4 6.30 52.95 4.10
C THR A 4 6.59 52.07 2.88
N LEU A 5 7.03 52.65 1.76
CA LEU A 5 7.40 51.89 0.55
C LEU A 5 8.56 50.93 0.82
N LYS A 6 9.62 51.37 1.52
CA LYS A 6 10.73 50.48 1.91
C LYS A 6 10.30 49.34 2.84
N ARG A 7 9.34 49.57 3.74
CA ARG A 7 8.81 48.50 4.62
C ARG A 7 7.91 47.53 3.88
N LEU A 8 7.10 47.99 2.93
CA LEU A 8 6.31 47.14 2.03
C LEU A 8 7.23 46.30 1.14
N GLN A 9 8.24 46.92 0.51
CA GLN A 9 9.28 46.20 -0.24
C GLN A 9 10.05 45.20 0.64
N LYS A 10 10.32 45.52 1.92
CA LYS A 10 10.96 44.58 2.86
C LYS A 10 10.04 43.40 3.26
N ARG A 11 8.71 43.61 3.23
CA ARG A 11 7.68 42.59 3.43
C ARG A 11 7.48 41.73 2.19
N ASP A 12 7.33 42.33 1.01
CA ASP A 12 7.29 41.61 -0.28
C ASP A 12 8.59 40.82 -0.49
N THR A 13 9.73 41.39 -0.07
CA THR A 13 11.01 40.67 -0.09
C THR A 13 11.15 39.56 0.94
N SER A 14 10.28 39.54 1.94
CA SER A 14 10.17 38.45 2.91
C SER A 14 9.16 37.41 2.46
N GLU A 15 8.08 37.81 1.77
CA GLU A 15 7.07 36.91 1.22
C GLU A 15 7.64 36.07 0.08
N TRP A 16 8.35 36.65 -0.91
CA TRP A 16 8.96 35.83 -1.96
C TRP A 16 9.99 34.84 -1.41
N ARG A 17 10.70 35.19 -0.32
CA ARG A 17 11.63 34.26 0.35
C ARG A 17 10.91 33.12 1.06
N ILE A 18 9.71 33.37 1.57
CA ILE A 18 8.87 32.34 2.17
C ILE A 18 8.32 31.42 1.08
N GLU A 19 7.86 31.99 -0.03
CA GLU A 19 7.32 31.27 -1.19
C GLU A 19 8.38 30.44 -1.93
N ASP A 20 9.57 31.00 -2.17
CA ASP A 20 10.69 30.30 -2.79
C ASP A 20 11.14 29.12 -1.93
N ARG A 21 11.28 29.35 -0.62
CA ARG A 21 11.60 28.29 0.34
C ARG A 21 10.51 27.23 0.39
N PHE A 22 9.23 27.63 0.37
CA PHE A 22 8.11 26.70 0.32
C PHE A 22 8.16 25.86 -0.95
N SER A 23 8.36 26.48 -2.10
CA SER A 23 8.49 25.83 -3.41
C SER A 23 9.66 24.85 -3.44
N HIS A 24 10.82 25.22 -2.91
CA HIS A 24 11.97 24.34 -2.77
C HIS A 24 11.64 23.08 -1.95
N TYR A 25 10.99 23.23 -0.79
CA TYR A 25 10.58 22.07 0.03
C TYR A 25 9.53 21.20 -0.67
N GLN A 26 8.57 21.82 -1.37
CA GLN A 26 7.57 21.07 -2.14
C GLN A 26 8.21 20.29 -3.30
N ASN A 27 9.18 20.88 -3.99
CA ASN A 27 9.92 20.21 -5.06
C ASN A 27 10.75 19.05 -4.52
N ALA A 28 11.45 19.23 -3.40
CA ALA A 28 12.20 18.15 -2.74
C ALA A 28 11.28 17.00 -2.31
N LEU A 29 10.11 17.31 -1.71
CA LEU A 29 9.12 16.31 -1.33
C LEU A 29 8.56 15.58 -2.55
N THR A 30 8.31 16.31 -3.64
CA THR A 30 7.87 15.74 -4.92
C THR A 30 8.90 14.75 -5.45
N ASP A 31 10.17 15.16 -5.50
CA ASP A 31 11.26 14.30 -5.98
C ASP A 31 11.41 13.03 -5.15
N ILE A 32 11.34 13.13 -3.81
CA ILE A 32 11.36 11.97 -2.91
C ILE A 32 10.20 11.03 -3.21
N VAL A 33 8.97 11.55 -3.33
CA VAL A 33 7.79 10.74 -3.63
C VAL A 33 7.90 10.09 -5.00
N GLU A 34 8.38 10.81 -6.02
CA GLU A 34 8.55 10.28 -7.37
C GLU A 34 9.60 9.15 -7.42
N LYS A 35 10.71 9.30 -6.69
CA LYS A 35 11.75 8.28 -6.60
C LYS A 35 11.27 7.05 -5.84
N ALA A 36 10.68 7.23 -4.66
CA ALA A 36 10.20 6.14 -3.83
C ALA A 36 9.10 5.32 -4.54
N SER A 37 8.12 5.99 -5.15
CA SER A 37 7.05 5.31 -5.90
C SER A 37 7.57 4.55 -7.12
N ARG A 38 8.56 5.11 -7.83
CA ARG A 38 9.21 4.40 -8.95
C ARG A 38 9.93 3.15 -8.47
N GLN A 39 10.73 3.26 -7.40
CA GLN A 39 11.47 2.15 -6.83
C GLN A 39 10.55 1.02 -6.35
N ALA A 40 9.42 1.34 -5.73
CA ALA A 40 8.45 0.34 -5.29
C ALA A 40 7.89 -0.49 -6.47
N VAL A 41 7.51 0.18 -7.55
CA VAL A 41 6.97 -0.48 -8.75
C VAL A 41 8.05 -1.25 -9.51
N GLU A 42 9.25 -0.69 -9.65
CA GLU A 42 10.39 -1.38 -10.28
C GLU A 42 10.79 -2.64 -9.52
N TYR A 43 10.77 -2.61 -8.19
CA TYR A 43 10.98 -3.79 -7.36
C TYR A 43 9.89 -4.85 -7.60
N ALA A 44 8.62 -4.44 -7.60
CA ALA A 44 7.50 -5.35 -7.83
C ALA A 44 7.55 -6.03 -9.22
N ARG A 45 8.00 -5.31 -10.25
CA ARG A 45 8.17 -5.85 -11.62
C ARG A 45 9.16 -7.01 -11.74
N GLN A 46 9.98 -7.26 -10.74
CA GLN A 46 10.94 -8.38 -10.75
C GLN A 46 10.27 -9.74 -10.50
N PHE A 47 9.01 -9.75 -10.07
CA PHE A 47 8.23 -10.95 -9.78
C PHE A 47 7.21 -11.24 -10.90
N GLU A 48 6.81 -12.50 -11.05
CA GLU A 48 5.97 -12.96 -12.17
C GLU A 48 4.52 -12.44 -12.10
N ASN A 49 3.91 -12.42 -10.91
CA ASN A 49 2.55 -11.95 -10.67
C ASN A 49 2.49 -11.11 -9.38
N PRO A 50 3.05 -9.89 -9.38
CA PRO A 50 3.11 -9.07 -8.18
C PRO A 50 1.76 -8.45 -7.84
N VAL A 51 1.49 -8.29 -6.54
CA VAL A 51 0.42 -7.45 -6.00
C VAL A 51 1.07 -6.48 -5.02
N LEU A 52 0.78 -5.18 -5.15
CA LEU A 52 1.23 -4.18 -4.20
C LEU A 52 0.16 -3.98 -3.13
N VAL A 53 0.54 -4.13 -1.87
CA VAL A 53 -0.38 -4.00 -0.74
C VAL A 53 0.01 -2.82 0.12
N MET A 54 -0.94 -1.93 0.38
CA MET A 54 -0.74 -0.76 1.24
C MET A 54 -1.81 -0.71 2.32
N GLU A 55 -1.51 -0.02 3.41
CA GLU A 55 -2.50 0.24 4.45
C GLU A 55 -3.54 1.27 4.00
N ASP A 56 -4.80 1.01 4.32
CA ASP A 56 -5.82 2.05 4.30
C ASP A 56 -5.58 3.01 5.47
N LEU A 57 -5.07 4.19 5.12
CA LEU A 57 -4.80 5.31 6.02
C LEU A 57 -5.89 6.40 5.92
N THR A 58 -7.04 6.08 5.32
CA THR A 58 -8.16 7.01 5.24
C THR A 58 -8.61 7.39 6.66
N TYR A 59 -8.88 8.68 6.87
CA TYR A 59 -9.29 9.25 8.16
C TYR A 59 -8.25 9.19 9.29
N ILE A 60 -6.99 8.79 9.04
CA ILE A 60 -5.96 8.76 10.08
C ILE A 60 -5.72 10.14 10.72
N ARG A 61 -5.91 11.24 9.97
CA ARG A 61 -5.76 12.61 10.48
C ARG A 61 -6.92 13.04 11.38
N GLU A 62 -8.10 12.45 11.22
CA GLU A 62 -9.30 12.79 11.97
C GLU A 62 -9.44 11.96 13.25
N ARG A 63 -8.91 10.72 13.23
CA ARG A 63 -9.03 9.77 14.34
C ARG A 63 -7.95 9.92 15.41
N LEU A 64 -6.92 10.73 15.16
CA LEU A 64 -5.74 10.80 16.02
C LEU A 64 -5.67 12.12 16.80
N ASP A 65 -5.79 12.03 18.12
CA ASP A 65 -5.36 13.07 19.04
C ASP A 65 -4.11 12.62 19.81
N TYR A 66 -2.94 12.73 19.16
CA TYR A 66 -1.64 12.44 19.77
C TYR A 66 -0.94 13.69 20.32
N GLY A 67 -1.70 14.76 20.53
CA GLY A 67 -1.19 16.06 20.96
C GLY A 67 -0.51 16.87 19.84
N LYS A 68 -0.26 18.15 20.15
CA LYS A 68 0.16 19.18 19.18
C LYS A 68 1.41 18.81 18.36
N TYR A 69 2.39 18.16 18.98
CA TYR A 69 3.65 17.78 18.32
C TYR A 69 3.44 16.71 17.26
N MET A 70 2.73 15.62 17.61
CA MET A 70 2.51 14.51 16.70
C MET A 70 1.50 14.86 15.61
N ASN A 71 0.45 15.61 15.93
CA ASN A 71 -0.50 16.09 14.92
C ASN A 71 0.22 16.91 13.85
N ARG A 72 1.13 17.83 14.23
CA ARG A 72 1.93 18.59 13.26
C ARG A 72 2.75 17.68 12.34
N ARG A 73 3.38 16.62 12.88
CA ARG A 73 4.15 15.66 12.07
C ARG A 73 3.26 14.87 11.11
N LEU A 74 2.11 14.39 11.57
CA LEU A 74 1.15 13.65 10.74
C LEU A 74 0.56 14.52 9.63
N HIS A 75 0.24 15.78 9.92
CA HIS A 75 -0.23 16.74 8.91
C HIS A 75 0.86 17.11 7.90
N SER A 76 2.14 17.08 8.29
CA SER A 76 3.26 17.28 7.37
C SER A 76 3.60 16.03 6.54
N TRP A 77 3.10 14.86 6.90
CA TRP A 77 3.43 13.61 6.21
C TRP A 77 2.57 13.43 4.96
N ALA A 78 3.24 13.26 3.82
CA ALA A 78 2.64 13.13 2.50
C ALA A 78 2.30 11.67 2.13
N PHE A 79 1.77 10.87 3.07
CA PHE A 79 1.43 9.46 2.83
C PHE A 79 0.42 9.29 1.69
N ALA A 80 -0.67 10.08 1.67
CA ALA A 80 -1.68 10.00 0.62
C ALA A 80 -1.10 10.33 -0.77
N ARG A 81 -0.15 11.28 -0.83
CA ARG A 81 0.55 11.61 -2.07
C ARG A 81 1.45 10.46 -2.54
N LEU A 82 2.14 9.79 -1.61
CA LEU A 82 2.97 8.63 -1.93
C LEU A 82 2.11 7.45 -2.41
N GLN A 83 1.02 7.13 -1.71
CA GLN A 83 0.10 6.05 -2.07
C GLN A 83 -0.51 6.28 -3.46
N GLY A 84 -1.02 7.49 -3.73
CA GLY A 84 -1.54 7.82 -5.06
C GLY A 84 -0.50 7.70 -6.17
N ARG A 85 0.75 8.15 -5.95
CA ARG A 85 1.81 8.01 -6.96
C ARG A 85 2.29 6.58 -7.17
N ILE A 86 2.22 5.73 -6.13
CA ILE A 86 2.44 4.29 -6.28
C ILE A 86 1.32 3.69 -7.13
N GLU A 87 0.07 4.02 -6.83
CA GLU A 87 -1.12 3.54 -7.54
C GLU A 87 -1.13 3.92 -9.01
N ASP A 88 -0.83 5.18 -9.34
CA ASP A 88 -0.67 5.66 -10.73
C ASP A 88 0.34 4.78 -11.49
N LYS A 89 1.55 4.63 -10.94
CA LYS A 89 2.66 3.91 -11.59
C LYS A 89 2.43 2.41 -11.65
N ALA A 90 1.78 1.84 -10.64
CA ALA A 90 1.41 0.43 -10.61
C ALA A 90 0.35 0.14 -11.68
N THR A 91 -0.63 1.03 -11.83
CA THR A 91 -1.66 0.96 -12.89
C THR A 91 -1.01 1.02 -14.27
N GLU A 92 -0.09 1.96 -14.51
CA GLU A 92 0.69 2.04 -15.75
C GLU A 92 1.53 0.76 -16.02
N ALA A 93 1.94 0.06 -14.95
CA ALA A 93 2.67 -1.19 -15.02
C ALA A 93 1.78 -2.44 -15.14
N GLY A 94 0.46 -2.32 -15.05
CA GLY A 94 -0.45 -3.45 -14.97
C GLY A 94 -0.36 -4.25 -13.66
N ILE A 95 0.16 -3.64 -12.59
CA ILE A 95 0.29 -4.26 -11.26
C ILE A 95 -0.92 -3.88 -10.40
N PRO A 96 -1.70 -4.85 -9.87
CA PRO A 96 -2.81 -4.56 -8.97
C PRO A 96 -2.31 -3.97 -7.65
N VAL A 97 -3.07 -3.00 -7.14
CA VAL A 97 -2.86 -2.36 -5.84
C VAL A 97 -4.06 -2.63 -4.97
N GLU A 98 -3.79 -3.05 -3.74
CA GLU A 98 -4.82 -3.42 -2.78
C GLU A 98 -4.59 -2.73 -1.44
N TYR A 99 -5.68 -2.30 -0.81
CA TYR A 99 -5.65 -1.60 0.47
C TYR A 99 -6.21 -2.47 1.59
N VAL A 100 -5.48 -2.57 2.70
CA VAL A 100 -5.85 -3.39 3.86
C VAL A 100 -6.01 -2.55 5.12
N ASN A 101 -6.85 -3.01 6.05
CA ASN A 101 -7.05 -2.31 7.31
C ASN A 101 -5.72 -2.15 8.09
N SER A 102 -5.43 -0.94 8.54
CA SER A 102 -4.18 -0.55 9.23
C SER A 102 -4.11 -0.93 10.71
N ALA A 103 -5.20 -1.43 11.31
CA ALA A 103 -5.23 -1.72 12.74
C ALA A 103 -4.29 -2.87 13.10
N TYR A 104 -3.39 -2.66 14.07
CA TYR A 104 -2.47 -3.65 14.63
C TYR A 104 -1.39 -4.22 13.69
N THR A 105 -1.32 -3.79 12.43
CA THR A 105 -0.26 -4.20 11.48
C THR A 105 1.15 -3.95 12.00
N SER A 106 1.36 -2.86 12.72
CA SER A 106 2.64 -2.49 13.33
C SER A 106 2.87 -3.05 14.74
N GLN A 107 1.86 -3.71 15.32
CA GLN A 107 1.89 -4.21 16.70
C GLN A 107 1.85 -5.73 16.80
N MET A 108 1.40 -6.44 15.77
CA MET A 108 1.38 -7.89 15.76
C MET A 108 2.72 -8.47 15.30
N CYS A 109 3.12 -9.61 15.84
CA CYS A 109 4.22 -10.39 15.28
C CYS A 109 3.78 -11.04 13.96
N HIS A 110 4.55 -10.86 12.87
CA HIS A 110 4.25 -11.48 11.57
C HIS A 110 4.30 -13.01 11.56
N SER A 111 4.99 -13.60 12.54
CA SER A 111 5.15 -15.05 12.67
C SER A 111 4.06 -15.68 13.52
N CYS A 112 3.89 -15.23 14.78
CA CYS A 112 2.98 -15.85 15.75
C CYS A 112 1.69 -15.06 16.03
N HIS A 113 1.51 -13.89 15.39
CA HIS A 113 0.32 -13.01 15.49
C HIS A 113 -0.05 -12.50 16.88
N ARG A 114 0.83 -12.65 17.87
CA ARG A 114 0.62 -12.03 19.18
C ARG A 114 0.99 -10.55 19.13
N ILE A 115 0.26 -9.74 19.90
CA ILE A 115 0.57 -8.32 20.07
C ILE A 115 1.90 -8.21 20.83
N GLY A 116 2.89 -7.61 20.19
CA GLY A 116 4.19 -7.31 20.78
C GLY A 116 4.35 -5.86 21.19
N ARG A 117 5.60 -5.49 21.46
CA ARG A 117 5.98 -4.16 21.95
C ARG A 117 6.91 -3.48 20.96
N ARG A 118 6.74 -2.16 20.85
CA ARG A 118 7.66 -1.28 20.12
C ARG A 118 8.21 -0.26 21.09
N ASP A 119 9.33 -0.61 21.71
CA ASP A 119 10.03 0.27 22.65
C ASP A 119 10.77 1.40 21.89
N SER A 120 11.05 1.19 20.61
CA SER A 120 11.67 2.18 19.72
C SER A 120 11.00 2.20 18.34
N GLN A 121 11.32 3.21 17.52
CA GLN A 121 10.82 3.28 16.14
C GLN A 121 11.31 2.09 15.29
N ALA A 122 12.56 1.65 15.48
CA ALA A 122 13.21 0.67 14.60
C ALA A 122 12.94 -0.79 15.01
N GLU A 123 12.61 -1.04 16.27
CA GLU A 123 12.55 -2.40 16.84
C GLU A 123 11.13 -2.81 17.23
N PHE A 124 10.79 -4.05 16.89
CA PHE A 124 9.64 -4.79 17.36
C PHE A 124 10.11 -5.95 18.24
N ARG A 125 9.46 -6.14 19.40
CA ARG A 125 9.70 -7.27 20.29
C ARG A 125 8.47 -8.14 20.42
N CYS A 126 8.62 -9.42 20.11
CA CYS A 126 7.58 -10.41 20.37
C CYS A 126 7.63 -10.83 21.84
N PRO A 127 6.49 -10.96 22.53
CA PRO A 127 6.45 -11.42 23.92
C PRO A 127 6.34 -12.95 24.03
N ASN A 128 6.33 -13.67 22.91
CA ASN A 128 6.19 -15.12 22.89
C ASN A 128 7.56 -15.79 22.85
N ASP A 129 7.94 -16.46 23.92
CA ASP A 129 9.23 -17.15 24.02
C ASP A 129 9.35 -18.33 23.03
N ASP A 130 8.23 -18.93 22.65
CA ASP A 130 8.19 -20.00 21.64
C ASP A 130 8.25 -19.46 20.19
N CYS A 131 8.24 -18.13 20.00
CA CYS A 131 8.36 -17.54 18.67
C CYS A 131 9.83 -17.33 18.31
N HIS A 132 10.22 -17.73 17.10
CA HIS A 132 11.57 -17.47 16.60
C HIS A 132 11.87 -15.98 16.39
N VAL A 133 10.84 -15.14 16.34
CA VAL A 133 10.98 -13.67 16.27
C VAL A 133 11.06 -13.15 17.69
N SER A 134 12.27 -12.83 18.18
CA SER A 134 12.46 -12.19 19.50
C SER A 134 12.47 -10.67 19.37
N THR A 135 13.57 -10.10 18.86
CA THR A 135 13.67 -8.70 18.42
C THR A 135 13.85 -8.65 16.91
N PHE A 136 13.09 -7.79 16.22
CA PHE A 136 13.11 -7.70 14.77
C PHE A 136 12.90 -6.26 14.28
N GLN A 137 13.21 -6.00 13.01
CA GLN A 137 13.01 -4.68 12.42
C GLN A 137 11.51 -4.40 12.25
N ALA A 138 11.04 -3.29 12.83
CA ALA A 138 9.61 -3.02 12.97
C ALA A 138 8.88 -2.81 11.65
N ASP A 139 9.53 -2.19 10.65
CA ASP A 139 8.92 -1.91 9.35
C ASP A 139 8.82 -3.16 8.48
N ILE A 140 9.80 -4.08 8.54
CA ILE A 140 9.74 -5.39 7.87
C ILE A 140 8.65 -6.25 8.52
N ASN A 141 8.54 -6.25 9.86
CA ASN A 141 7.45 -6.92 10.56
C ASN A 141 6.08 -6.38 10.12
N ALA A 142 5.93 -5.06 10.06
CA ALA A 142 4.70 -4.43 9.59
C ALA A 142 4.40 -4.75 8.13
N SER A 143 5.39 -4.70 7.25
CA SER A 143 5.26 -5.04 5.82
C SER A 143 4.79 -6.47 5.62
N ALA A 144 5.32 -7.42 6.39
CA ALA A 144 4.89 -8.82 6.35
C ALA A 144 3.44 -9.00 6.84
N ASN A 145 3.05 -8.30 7.91
CA ASN A 145 1.66 -8.30 8.39
C ASN A 145 0.69 -7.72 7.35
N ILE A 146 1.08 -6.64 6.67
CA ILE A 146 0.29 -6.00 5.61
C ILE A 146 0.09 -6.99 4.45
N ALA A 147 1.18 -7.58 3.94
CA ALA A 147 1.12 -8.54 2.85
C ALA A 147 0.25 -9.76 3.18
N ARG A 148 0.32 -10.25 4.42
CA ARG A 148 -0.47 -11.41 4.88
C ARG A 148 -1.99 -11.19 4.84
N ARG A 149 -2.47 -9.94 4.98
CA ARG A 149 -3.91 -9.65 5.04
C ARG A 149 -4.67 -9.95 3.76
N ILE A 150 -3.98 -9.99 2.64
CA ILE A 150 -4.61 -10.29 1.36
C ILE A 150 -4.87 -11.77 1.16
N ASP A 151 -4.19 -12.64 1.92
CA ASP A 151 -4.20 -14.10 1.78
C ASP A 151 -4.54 -14.53 0.33
N PRO A 152 -3.63 -14.29 -0.63
CA PRO A 152 -3.91 -14.50 -2.04
C PRO A 152 -4.18 -15.98 -2.39
N TRP A 153 -3.96 -16.89 -1.44
CA TRP A 153 -4.14 -18.33 -1.57
C TRP A 153 -5.43 -18.84 -0.92
N GLY A 154 -6.19 -17.98 -0.21
CA GLY A 154 -7.48 -18.30 0.39
C GLY A 154 -7.43 -19.36 1.49
N GLU A 155 -6.25 -19.72 1.97
CA GLU A 155 -6.06 -20.68 3.04
C GLU A 155 -6.05 -19.94 4.38
N SER A 156 -7.21 -19.37 4.69
CA SER A 156 -7.50 -18.81 6.01
C SER A 156 -7.61 -19.97 6.99
N VAL A 157 -6.47 -20.52 7.41
CA VAL A 157 -6.42 -21.45 8.53
C VAL A 157 -6.86 -20.66 9.75
N PRO A 158 -7.99 -21.00 10.39
CA PRO A 158 -8.38 -20.33 11.61
C PRO A 158 -7.27 -20.53 12.64
N LEU A 159 -6.69 -19.42 13.11
CA LEU A 159 -6.08 -19.42 14.43
C LEU A 159 -7.25 -19.72 15.36
N ASP A 160 -7.32 -20.94 15.90
CA ASP A 160 -7.96 -21.35 17.15
C ASP A 160 -8.35 -22.83 17.11
N LYS A 161 -7.44 -23.71 17.54
CA LYS A 161 -7.58 -24.57 18.74
C LYS A 161 -6.49 -25.63 18.74
N ALA A 162 -5.77 -25.68 19.85
CA ALA A 162 -5.00 -26.84 20.26
C ALA A 162 -5.85 -28.13 20.14
N GLU A 163 -5.16 -29.23 19.84
CA GLU A 163 -5.66 -30.60 19.69
C GLU A 163 -6.21 -31.00 18.32
N ARG A 164 -5.31 -31.20 17.35
CA ARG A 164 -5.45 -32.34 16.43
C ARG A 164 -4.36 -33.36 16.75
N ASN A 165 -4.78 -34.49 17.30
CA ASN A 165 -3.95 -35.69 17.29
C ASN A 165 -3.89 -36.20 15.85
N ASP A 166 -2.81 -35.88 15.14
CA ASP A 166 -2.50 -36.38 13.79
C ASP A 166 -2.05 -37.86 13.80
N SER A 167 -2.50 -38.62 14.79
CA SER A 167 -2.30 -40.06 14.81
C SER A 167 -3.16 -40.68 13.71
N SER A 168 -2.52 -41.10 12.64
CA SER A 168 -3.12 -41.88 11.56
C SER A 168 -3.90 -43.06 12.16
N ARG A 169 -5.23 -42.98 12.14
CA ARG A 169 -6.08 -44.14 12.33
C ARG A 169 -6.35 -44.72 10.96
N ASP A 170 -5.92 -45.97 10.84
CA ASP A 170 -6.35 -46.96 9.88
C ASP A 170 -5.65 -46.92 8.52
N GLY A 171 -4.70 -47.86 8.41
CA GLY A 171 -4.13 -48.30 7.16
C GLY A 171 -5.22 -48.80 6.21
N ARG A 172 -5.44 -48.04 5.14
CA ARG A 172 -6.10 -48.52 3.94
C ARG A 172 -5.49 -47.77 2.75
N GLY A 173 -4.53 -48.43 2.11
CA GLY A 173 -4.05 -48.00 0.80
C GLY A 173 -5.12 -48.23 -0.24
N CYS A 174 -5.25 -47.27 -1.17
CA CYS A 174 -5.51 -47.49 -2.59
C CYS A 174 -5.22 -46.17 -3.32
N ASP A 175 -4.34 -46.30 -4.30
CA ASP A 175 -3.92 -45.26 -5.24
C ASP A 175 -5.04 -44.85 -6.22
N THR A 176 -4.68 -43.84 -7.03
CA THR A 176 -5.24 -43.41 -8.32
C THR A 176 -6.29 -42.29 -8.32
N ALA A 177 -5.85 -41.10 -8.76
CA ALA A 177 -6.55 -40.37 -9.83
C ALA A 177 -5.60 -39.35 -10.48
N THR A 178 -4.84 -39.81 -11.47
CA THR A 178 -4.34 -38.94 -12.54
C THR A 178 -5.49 -38.70 -13.49
N THR A 179 -6.01 -37.47 -13.56
CA THR A 179 -6.87 -37.04 -14.68
C THR A 179 -6.40 -35.69 -15.19
N HIS A 180 -5.91 -35.71 -16.43
CA HIS A 180 -5.66 -34.55 -17.27
C HIS A 180 -6.93 -33.69 -17.39
N ARG A 181 -6.77 -32.36 -17.31
CA ARG A 181 -7.82 -31.40 -17.65
C ARG A 181 -7.42 -30.64 -18.91
N GLU A 182 -8.28 -30.72 -19.92
CA GLU A 182 -8.10 -30.18 -21.27
C GLU A 182 -8.16 -28.65 -21.30
N LYS A 183 -7.43 -28.06 -22.26
CA LYS A 183 -7.38 -26.61 -22.54
C LYS A 183 -8.66 -26.17 -23.26
N SER A 184 -9.32 -25.13 -22.77
CA SER A 184 -10.41 -24.44 -23.44
C SER A 184 -9.92 -23.53 -24.58
N VAL A 185 -10.68 -23.50 -25.67
CA VAL A 185 -10.45 -22.69 -26.88
C VAL A 185 -10.87 -21.23 -26.63
N PRO A 186 -10.20 -20.21 -27.22
CA PRO A 186 -10.55 -18.81 -27.02
C PRO A 186 -11.78 -18.41 -27.85
N ALA A 187 -12.73 -17.74 -27.22
CA ALA A 187 -13.87 -17.13 -27.90
C ALA A 187 -13.44 -15.81 -28.57
N GLN A 188 -13.59 -15.69 -29.88
CA GLN A 188 -13.44 -14.43 -30.62
C GLN A 188 -14.74 -13.62 -30.52
N MET A 189 -14.65 -12.37 -30.06
CA MET A 189 -15.76 -11.41 -30.17
C MET A 189 -15.74 -10.73 -31.54
N THR A 190 -16.86 -10.82 -32.25
CA THR A 190 -17.10 -10.12 -33.52
C THR A 190 -17.50 -8.67 -33.24
N LEU A 191 -16.74 -7.70 -33.74
CA LEU A 191 -17.10 -6.28 -33.70
C LEU A 191 -18.11 -5.97 -34.84
N THR A 192 -19.32 -5.56 -34.47
CA THR A 192 -20.31 -4.99 -35.42
C THR A 192 -19.93 -3.55 -35.76
N ALA A 193 -19.85 -3.24 -37.06
CA ALA A 193 -19.58 -1.90 -37.56
C ALA A 193 -20.78 -0.96 -37.35
N PHE A 194 -20.49 0.22 -36.80
CA PHE A 194 -21.43 1.35 -36.76
C PHE A 194 -21.65 1.89 -38.19
N ARG A 195 -22.90 2.03 -38.61
CA ARG A 195 -23.28 2.78 -39.82
C ARG A 195 -23.48 4.24 -39.43
N GLU A 196 -22.75 5.13 -40.09
CA GLU A 196 -22.99 6.57 -40.07
C GLU A 196 -24.25 6.88 -40.90
N SER A 197 -25.15 7.68 -40.34
CA SER A 197 -26.32 8.21 -41.02
C SER A 197 -25.94 9.54 -41.68
N GLU A 198 -25.96 9.60 -43.01
CA GLU A 198 -25.81 10.84 -43.76
C GLU A 198 -27.04 11.76 -43.60
N PRO A 199 -26.88 13.09 -43.59
CA PRO A 199 -27.97 14.04 -43.50
C PRO A 199 -28.66 14.23 -44.87
N SER A 200 -29.98 14.04 -44.90
CA SER A 200 -30.80 14.38 -46.06
C SER A 200 -30.94 15.90 -46.19
N ALA A 201 -30.42 16.46 -47.28
CA ALA A 201 -30.78 17.79 -47.76
C ALA A 201 -32.21 17.75 -48.32
N SER A 202 -33.05 18.69 -47.89
CA SER A 202 -34.33 19.00 -48.50
C SER A 202 -34.20 20.34 -49.23
N ASP A 203 -34.30 20.29 -50.56
CA ASP A 203 -34.61 21.44 -51.41
C ASP A 203 -36.11 21.76 -51.29
N ASP A 204 -36.42 23.00 -50.90
CA ASP A 204 -37.48 23.87 -51.44
C ASP A 204 -37.49 25.23 -50.70
#